data_AF-A0A432HU18-F1
#
_entry.id   AF-A0A432HU18-F1
#
_cell.length_a   1.000
_cell.length_b   1.000
_cell.length_c   1.000
_cell.angle_alpha   90.00
_cell.angle_beta   90.00
_cell.angle_gamma   90.00
#
_symmetry.space_group_name_H-M   'P 1'
#
loop_
_entity.id
_entity.type
_entity.pdbx_description
1 polymer ?
#
loop_
_entity_poly.entity_id
_entity_poly.type
_entity_poly.pdbx_seq_one_letter_code
_entity_poly.pdbx_strand_id
1 'polypeptide(L)'
;MMSEQRALPNLIGRSLATRRSVTESASVRKPGHLAHATLRRGQSEMIEDAWTALSDGGALLAAAPTGIGKTAAALSAALDVQRSSSRKLTIFFLTGRQAQHRIVVETVRRINERRDEHVPKVSLVDMIGQQGMCINEISGEFPAVFSKLCASLRSTRKCIPFVRDSPGLQLRVLQDPLHVSELVEMSRRHVEDGRACPTCPWKVARSVAGRADIVLCDYNHLFHERVREVSLEAMGVTLDDIILIVDEAHNLPDRIRRGMQRTLTTTLVRDARLEVQEHREQTQQEQARQRTDLDAEQALVG
;
A
#
# COMPACT_ATOMS: atom_id res chain seq x y z
N MET A 1 -24.78 24.41 39.60
CA MET A 1 -23.33 24.54 39.81
C MET A 1 -22.63 23.70 38.77
N MET A 2 -22.25 24.33 37.65
CA MET A 2 -21.50 23.71 36.56
C MET A 2 -20.01 23.79 36.91
N SER A 3 -19.30 22.67 37.00
CA SER A 3 -17.84 22.68 37.09
C SER A 3 -17.26 22.67 35.68
N GLU A 4 -16.87 23.86 35.19
CA GLU A 4 -15.99 24.01 34.04
C GLU A 4 -14.62 23.37 34.36
N GLN A 5 -14.34 22.20 33.80
CA GLN A 5 -12.98 21.67 33.76
C GLN A 5 -12.22 22.32 32.59
N ARG A 6 -11.32 23.24 32.93
CA ARG A 6 -10.39 23.92 32.03
C ARG A 6 -9.56 22.91 31.22
N ALA A 7 -9.61 23.04 29.90
CA ALA A 7 -8.70 22.38 28.98
C ALA A 7 -7.27 22.95 29.14
N LEU A 8 -6.29 22.07 29.33
CA LEU A 8 -4.87 22.42 29.22
C LEU A 8 -4.50 22.56 27.72
N PRO A 9 -3.70 23.56 27.34
CA PRO A 9 -3.29 23.76 25.94
C PRO A 9 -2.31 22.66 25.49
N ASN A 10 -2.63 22.00 24.36
CA ASN A 10 -1.72 21.06 23.70
C ASN A 10 -0.73 21.81 22.77
N LEU A 11 0.50 21.30 22.71
CA LEU A 11 1.70 21.90 22.11
C LEU A 11 1.71 22.04 20.58
N ILE A 12 0.58 21.80 19.89
CA ILE A 12 0.45 21.96 18.45
C ILE A 12 -0.90 22.64 18.23
N GLY A 13 -0.85 23.92 17.87
CA GLY A 13 -2.04 24.76 17.72
C GLY A 13 -3.06 24.17 16.75
N ARG A 14 -4.33 24.25 17.19
CA ARG A 14 -5.61 23.86 16.57
C ARG A 14 -6.17 22.51 17.03
N SER A 15 -7.41 22.58 17.51
CA SER A 15 -8.23 21.44 17.95
C SER A 15 -8.45 20.46 16.79
N LEU A 16 -7.82 19.29 16.86
CA LEU A 16 -8.02 18.17 15.91
C LEU A 16 -8.97 17.09 16.46
N ALA A 17 -9.65 17.34 17.57
CA ALA A 17 -10.53 16.37 18.21
C ALA A 17 -11.88 16.98 18.56
N THR A 18 -12.81 16.96 17.61
CA THR A 18 -14.23 17.14 17.93
C THR A 18 -14.72 15.87 18.60
N ARG A 19 -14.63 15.80 19.94
CA ARG A 19 -15.36 14.78 20.71
C ARG A 19 -16.84 15.16 20.66
N ARG A 20 -17.62 14.56 19.76
CA ARG A 20 -19.08 14.68 19.78
C ARG A 20 -19.67 13.56 20.63
N SER A 21 -20.40 13.95 21.66
CA SER A 21 -21.35 13.10 22.38
C SER A 21 -22.56 12.91 21.48
N VAL A 22 -22.93 11.64 21.22
CA VAL A 22 -24.12 11.24 20.46
C VAL A 22 -25.35 11.98 21.00
N THR A 23 -25.87 12.94 20.24
CA THR A 23 -27.17 13.58 20.48
C THR A 23 -27.88 13.79 19.14
N GLU A 24 -29.19 13.53 19.16
CA GLU A 24 -30.05 13.22 18.02
C GLU A 24 -30.25 14.34 16.97
N SER A 25 -30.44 13.87 15.73
CA SER A 25 -31.20 14.47 14.62
C SER A 25 -30.59 15.65 13.84
N ALA A 26 -29.83 15.31 12.80
CA ALA A 26 -29.91 15.94 11.49
C ALA A 26 -30.32 14.85 10.49
N SER A 27 -30.97 15.20 9.38
CA SER A 27 -31.45 14.24 8.36
C SER A 27 -30.42 13.16 8.07
N VAL A 28 -30.70 11.92 8.46
CA VAL A 28 -29.73 10.82 8.37
C VAL A 28 -29.45 10.56 6.90
N ARG A 29 -28.26 10.94 6.45
CA ARG A 29 -27.75 10.63 5.12
C ARG A 29 -27.83 9.12 4.91
N LYS A 30 -28.44 8.68 3.81
CA LYS A 30 -28.45 7.25 3.46
C LYS A 30 -27.07 6.89 2.86
N PRO A 31 -26.30 5.97 3.46
CA PRO A 31 -25.01 5.58 2.91
C PRO A 31 -25.17 4.95 1.53
N GLY A 32 -24.32 5.32 0.58
CA GLY A 32 -24.41 4.88 -0.81
C GLY A 32 -23.83 3.48 -1.04
N HIS A 33 -22.83 3.10 -0.24
CA HIS A 33 -22.09 1.86 -0.40
C HIS A 33 -22.19 0.99 0.85
N LEU A 34 -23.00 -0.08 0.82
CA LEU A 34 -23.23 -0.95 1.98
C LEU A 34 -22.88 -2.41 1.67
N ALA A 35 -22.06 -3.02 2.54
CA ALA A 35 -21.70 -4.44 2.44
C ALA A 35 -22.79 -5.39 2.97
N HIS A 36 -23.77 -4.87 3.73
CA HIS A 36 -24.83 -5.64 4.36
C HIS A 36 -26.18 -4.94 4.20
N ALA A 37 -27.28 -5.70 4.19
CA ALA A 37 -28.64 -5.15 4.06
C ALA A 37 -29.02 -4.25 5.24
N THR A 38 -28.58 -4.63 6.42
CA THR A 38 -28.90 -3.97 7.67
C THR A 38 -27.61 -3.52 8.35
N LEU A 39 -27.65 -2.30 8.89
CA LEU A 39 -26.55 -1.74 9.66
C LEU A 39 -26.58 -2.29 11.09
N ARG A 40 -25.41 -2.60 11.62
CA ARG A 40 -25.26 -3.00 13.04
C ARG A 40 -25.37 -1.75 13.92
N ARG A 41 -25.69 -1.95 15.21
CA ARG A 41 -25.73 -0.86 16.19
C ARG A 41 -24.40 -0.10 16.21
N GLY A 42 -24.47 1.23 16.16
CA GLY A 42 -23.29 2.12 16.10
C GLY A 42 -22.60 2.20 14.74
N GLN A 43 -22.98 1.37 13.76
CA GLN A 43 -22.38 1.41 12.42
C GLN A 43 -22.84 2.65 11.65
N SER A 44 -24.12 3.00 11.73
CA SER A 44 -24.67 4.21 11.10
C SER A 44 -24.00 5.49 11.64
N GLU A 45 -23.84 5.57 12.97
CA GLU A 45 -23.17 6.67 13.65
C GLU A 45 -21.71 6.81 13.17
N MET A 46 -20.97 5.70 13.12
CA MET A 46 -19.59 5.71 12.62
C MET A 46 -19.50 6.13 11.15
N ILE A 47 -20.46 5.73 10.30
CA ILE A 47 -20.50 6.15 8.89
C ILE A 47 -20.72 7.66 8.80
N GLU A 48 -21.66 8.21 9.57
CA GLU A 48 -21.99 9.63 9.55
C GLU A 48 -20.84 10.50 10.09
N ASP A 49 -20.24 10.10 11.21
CA ASP A 49 -19.08 10.77 11.80
C ASP A 49 -17.89 10.76 10.85
N ALA A 50 -17.63 9.62 10.20
CA ALA A 50 -16.53 9.49 9.24
C ALA A 50 -16.80 10.31 7.97
N TRP A 51 -18.02 10.28 7.45
CA TRP A 51 -18.40 11.05 6.27
C TRP A 51 -18.28 12.56 6.52
N THR A 52 -18.77 13.04 7.68
CA THR A 52 -18.67 14.44 8.08
C THR A 52 -17.21 14.86 8.20
N ALA A 53 -16.41 14.12 8.96
CA ALA A 53 -15.00 14.45 9.16
C ALA A 53 -14.21 14.48 7.85
N LEU A 54 -14.44 13.52 6.95
CA LEU A 54 -13.76 13.46 5.66
C LEU A 54 -14.25 14.55 4.69
N SER A 55 -15.55 14.86 4.67
CA SER A 55 -16.11 15.93 3.81
C SER A 55 -15.59 17.31 4.20
N ASP A 56 -15.31 17.52 5.49
CA ASP A 56 -14.72 18.75 6.02
C ASP A 56 -13.19 18.80 5.85
N GLY A 57 -12.57 17.78 5.23
CA GLY A 57 -11.11 17.67 5.09
C GLY A 57 -10.37 17.39 6.40
N GLY A 58 -11.08 16.90 7.41
CA GLY A 58 -10.56 16.57 8.73
C GLY A 58 -10.20 15.08 8.90
N ALA A 59 -10.10 14.65 10.17
CA ALA A 59 -9.77 13.29 10.54
C ALA A 59 -10.71 12.78 11.64
N LEU A 60 -10.97 11.46 11.62
CA LEU A 60 -11.73 10.77 12.66
C LEU A 60 -10.86 9.70 13.32
N LEU A 61 -10.81 9.72 14.65
CA LEU A 61 -10.28 8.61 15.45
C LEU A 61 -11.45 7.84 16.07
N ALA A 62 -11.78 6.69 15.49
CA ALA A 62 -12.89 5.86 15.96
C ALA A 62 -12.38 4.73 16.88
N ALA A 63 -12.83 4.74 18.14
CA ALA A 63 -12.65 3.64 19.08
C ALA A 63 -13.94 2.84 19.17
N ALA A 64 -13.98 1.66 18.55
CA ALA A 64 -15.16 0.81 18.53
C ALA A 64 -14.79 -0.66 18.79
N PRO A 65 -15.65 -1.41 19.52
CA PRO A 65 -15.43 -2.82 19.80
C PRO A 65 -15.39 -3.64 18.50
N THR A 66 -14.72 -4.79 18.54
CA THR A 66 -14.69 -5.71 17.40
C THR A 66 -16.11 -6.19 17.08
N GLY A 67 -16.38 -6.48 15.81
CA GLY A 67 -17.68 -6.99 15.38
C GLY A 67 -18.76 -5.95 15.09
N ILE A 68 -18.54 -4.64 15.29
CA ILE A 68 -19.54 -3.63 14.88
C ILE A 68 -19.56 -3.36 13.36
N GLY A 69 -18.55 -3.85 12.62
CA GLY A 69 -18.41 -3.59 11.18
C GLY A 69 -17.59 -2.34 10.84
N LYS A 70 -16.56 -2.01 11.65
CA LYS A 70 -15.67 -0.85 11.45
C LYS A 70 -15.13 -0.73 10.02
N THR A 71 -14.64 -1.83 9.46
CA THR A 71 -14.12 -1.89 8.08
C THR A 71 -15.17 -1.47 7.06
N ALA A 72 -16.39 -2.04 7.15
CA ALA A 72 -17.48 -1.71 6.25
C ALA A 72 -17.97 -0.27 6.44
N ALA A 73 -18.03 0.23 7.67
CA ALA A 73 -18.40 1.61 7.97
C ALA A 73 -17.38 2.62 7.38
N ALA A 74 -16.09 2.40 7.63
CA ALA A 74 -15.02 3.26 7.13
C ALA A 74 -14.98 3.29 5.59
N LEU A 75 -15.09 2.11 4.94
CA LEU A 75 -15.14 2.02 3.48
C LEU A 75 -16.37 2.71 2.91
N SER A 76 -17.54 2.53 3.53
CA SER A 76 -18.79 3.16 3.11
C SER A 76 -18.66 4.69 3.08
N ALA A 77 -18.21 5.27 4.20
CA ALA A 77 -18.01 6.72 4.30
C ALA A 77 -16.96 7.24 3.31
N ALA A 78 -15.82 6.55 3.17
CA ALA A 78 -14.75 6.98 2.26
C ALA A 78 -15.15 6.91 0.79
N LEU A 79 -15.85 5.84 0.37
CA LEU A 79 -16.37 5.70 -0.99
C LEU A 79 -17.40 6.79 -1.31
N ASP A 80 -18.26 7.09 -0.35
CA ASP A 80 -19.25 8.14 -0.49
C ASP A 80 -18.63 9.53 -0.69
N VAL A 81 -17.57 9.85 0.07
CA VAL A 81 -16.79 11.09 -0.11
C VAL A 81 -16.05 11.09 -1.45
N GLN A 82 -15.39 9.99 -1.79
CA GLN A 82 -14.67 9.84 -3.06
C GLN A 82 -15.60 10.05 -4.27
N ARG A 83 -16.80 9.46 -4.26
CA ARG A 83 -17.78 9.55 -5.36
C ARG A 83 -18.47 10.91 -5.44
N SER A 84 -18.52 11.66 -4.35
CA SER A 84 -19.10 13.01 -4.31
C SER A 84 -18.07 14.11 -4.61
N SER A 85 -16.78 13.76 -4.64
CA SER A 85 -15.69 14.69 -4.90
C SER A 85 -15.57 15.03 -6.38
N SER A 86 -15.28 16.29 -6.69
CA SER A 86 -14.88 16.74 -8.03
C SER A 86 -13.44 16.36 -8.38
N ARG A 87 -12.61 16.04 -7.37
CA ARG A 87 -11.24 15.56 -7.54
C ARG A 87 -11.21 14.04 -7.60
N LYS A 88 -10.30 13.50 -8.39
CA LYS A 88 -10.02 12.06 -8.42
C LYS A 88 -9.25 11.66 -7.16
N LEU A 89 -9.98 11.28 -6.12
CA LEU A 89 -9.39 10.77 -4.88
C LEU A 89 -9.14 9.25 -4.97
N THR A 90 -8.09 8.75 -4.33
CA THR A 90 -7.82 7.32 -4.16
C THR A 90 -7.86 6.96 -2.67
N ILE A 91 -8.60 5.91 -2.32
CA ILE A 91 -8.69 5.45 -0.93
C ILE A 91 -7.51 4.54 -0.64
N PHE A 92 -6.62 4.95 0.27
CA PHE A 92 -5.58 4.08 0.80
C PHE A 92 -6.09 3.42 2.08
N PHE A 93 -6.34 2.11 2.01
CA PHE A 93 -6.69 1.31 3.17
C PHE A 93 -5.43 0.59 3.69
N LEU A 94 -4.94 1.02 4.85
CA LEU A 94 -3.75 0.44 5.46
C LEU A 94 -4.10 -0.55 6.54
N THR A 95 -3.55 -1.76 6.44
CA THR A 95 -3.66 -2.77 7.48
C THR A 95 -2.43 -3.66 7.53
N GLY A 96 -2.12 -4.18 8.72
CA GLY A 96 -0.84 -4.86 8.96
C GLY A 96 -0.86 -6.38 8.77
N ARG A 97 -2.03 -7.01 8.59
CA ARG A 97 -2.16 -8.47 8.52
C ARG A 97 -2.94 -8.92 7.30
N GLN A 98 -2.44 -9.95 6.63
CA GLN A 98 -3.09 -10.55 5.45
C GLN A 98 -4.53 -11.04 5.70
N ALA A 99 -4.81 -11.55 6.91
CA ALA A 99 -6.18 -11.90 7.28
C ALA A 99 -7.14 -10.69 7.23
N GLN A 100 -6.66 -9.49 7.54
CA GLN A 100 -7.43 -8.26 7.45
C GLN A 100 -7.60 -7.80 6.00
N HIS A 101 -6.58 -8.01 5.15
CA HIS A 101 -6.71 -7.76 3.71
C HIS A 101 -7.89 -8.56 3.14
N ARG A 102 -8.00 -9.84 3.49
CA ARG A 102 -9.14 -10.68 3.08
C ARG A 102 -10.48 -10.08 3.50
N ILE A 103 -10.61 -9.60 4.74
CA ILE A 103 -11.85 -8.98 5.23
C ILE A 103 -12.22 -7.76 4.38
N VAL A 104 -11.25 -6.91 4.04
CA VAL A 104 -11.46 -5.73 3.19
C VAL A 104 -11.91 -6.14 1.79
N VAL A 105 -11.20 -7.07 1.14
CA VAL A 105 -11.53 -7.58 -0.20
C VAL A 105 -12.96 -8.14 -0.23
N GLU A 106 -13.31 -9.00 0.72
CA GLU A 106 -14.66 -9.56 0.84
C GLU A 106 -15.73 -8.50 1.12
N THR A 107 -15.38 -7.46 1.88
CA THR A 107 -16.30 -6.33 2.12
C THR A 107 -16.57 -5.58 0.82
N VAL A 108 -15.56 -5.31 0.00
CA VAL A 108 -15.72 -4.63 -1.29
C VAL A 108 -16.47 -5.51 -2.29
N ARG A 109 -16.22 -6.83 -2.31
CA ARG A 109 -17.01 -7.78 -3.11
C ARG A 109 -18.50 -7.69 -2.77
N ARG A 110 -18.85 -7.70 -1.49
CA ARG A 110 -20.25 -7.55 -1.03
C ARG A 110 -20.85 -6.20 -1.37
N ILE A 111 -20.08 -5.12 -1.29
CA ILE A 111 -20.52 -3.79 -1.75
C ILE A 111 -20.87 -3.87 -3.25
N ASN A 112 -19.99 -4.49 -4.05
CA ASN A 112 -20.20 -4.64 -5.49
C ASN A 112 -21.39 -5.54 -5.83
N GLU A 113 -21.67 -6.59 -5.06
CA GLU A 113 -22.83 -7.47 -5.26
C GLU A 113 -24.16 -6.76 -4.96
N ARG A 114 -24.16 -5.80 -4.04
CA ARG A 114 -25.37 -5.10 -3.57
C ARG A 114 -25.63 -3.78 -4.26
N ARG A 115 -24.66 -3.28 -5.04
CA ARG A 115 -24.79 -2.02 -5.77
C ARG A 115 -25.90 -2.11 -6.83
N ASP A 116 -26.53 -1.00 -7.14
CA ASP A 116 -27.41 -0.90 -8.31
C ASP A 116 -26.61 -1.11 -9.60
N GLU A 117 -27.20 -1.77 -10.60
CA GLU A 117 -26.51 -2.13 -11.85
C GLU A 117 -25.90 -0.94 -12.59
N HIS A 118 -26.54 0.23 -12.49
CA HIS A 118 -26.10 1.49 -13.09
C HIS A 118 -24.92 2.14 -12.36
N VAL A 119 -24.58 1.69 -11.15
CA VAL A 119 -23.45 2.19 -10.37
C VAL A 119 -22.19 1.41 -10.77
N PRO A 120 -21.09 2.10 -11.14
CA PRO A 120 -19.83 1.44 -11.44
C PRO A 120 -19.33 0.57 -10.28
N LYS A 121 -18.73 -0.58 -10.60
CA LYS A 121 -18.05 -1.40 -9.58
C LYS A 121 -16.97 -0.58 -8.88
N VAL A 122 -16.83 -0.81 -7.58
CA VAL A 122 -15.68 -0.38 -6.79
C VAL A 122 -14.50 -1.30 -7.11
N SER A 123 -13.45 -0.71 -7.66
CA SER A 123 -12.19 -1.39 -7.96
C SER A 123 -11.26 -1.37 -6.75
N LEU A 124 -10.59 -2.50 -6.48
CA LEU A 124 -9.66 -2.62 -5.37
C LEU A 124 -8.40 -3.36 -5.81
N VAL A 125 -7.25 -2.74 -5.54
CA VAL A 125 -5.93 -3.35 -5.68
C VAL A 125 -5.41 -3.74 -4.31
N ASP A 126 -5.21 -5.02 -4.10
CA ASP A 126 -4.55 -5.57 -2.92
C ASP A 126 -3.06 -5.81 -3.21
N MET A 127 -2.17 -5.18 -2.44
CA MET A 127 -0.73 -5.33 -2.61
C MET A 127 0.04 -5.42 -1.30
N ILE A 128 1.11 -6.22 -1.34
CA ILE A 128 2.05 -6.42 -0.24
C ILE A 128 3.49 -6.29 -0.74
N GLY A 129 4.47 -6.60 0.11
CA GLY A 129 5.88 -6.60 -0.28
C GLY A 129 6.18 -7.50 -1.47
N GLN A 130 7.16 -7.10 -2.29
CA GLN A 130 7.58 -7.81 -3.51
C GLN A 130 7.79 -9.32 -3.30
N GLN A 131 8.42 -9.71 -2.19
CA GLN A 131 8.73 -11.11 -1.90
C GLN A 131 7.47 -11.95 -1.72
N GLY A 132 6.51 -11.47 -0.95
CA GLY A 132 5.25 -12.19 -0.69
C GLY A 132 4.36 -12.32 -1.93
N MET A 133 4.60 -11.50 -2.95
CA MET A 133 3.91 -11.58 -4.25
C MET A 133 4.75 -12.24 -5.33
N CYS A 134 5.99 -12.65 -5.05
CA CYS A 134 6.86 -13.18 -6.09
C CYS A 134 6.46 -14.61 -6.47
N ILE A 135 6.42 -14.89 -7.77
CA ILE A 135 6.08 -16.21 -8.32
C ILE A 135 7.29 -17.02 -8.75
N ASN A 136 8.49 -16.43 -8.68
CA ASN A 136 9.75 -17.09 -9.00
C ASN A 136 10.33 -17.73 -7.74
N GLU A 137 11.21 -18.72 -7.93
CA GLU A 137 11.85 -19.49 -6.86
C GLU A 137 12.61 -18.63 -5.84
N ILE A 138 13.15 -17.49 -6.29
CA ILE A 138 13.83 -16.53 -5.41
C ILE A 138 12.94 -16.04 -4.25
N SER A 139 11.62 -16.20 -4.32
CA SER A 139 10.71 -15.87 -3.23
C SER A 139 11.04 -16.59 -1.91
N GLY A 140 11.67 -17.78 -2.00
CA GLY A 140 12.08 -18.57 -0.83
C GLY A 140 13.36 -18.08 -0.14
N GLU A 141 14.06 -17.11 -0.72
CA GLU A 141 15.32 -16.58 -0.18
C GLU A 141 15.12 -15.74 1.08
N PHE A 142 16.21 -15.48 1.81
CA PHE A 142 16.15 -14.48 2.88
C PHE A 142 15.79 -13.09 2.32
N PRO A 143 15.01 -12.25 3.03
CA PRO A 143 14.49 -10.99 2.48
C PRO A 143 15.55 -10.03 1.90
N ALA A 144 16.73 -9.97 2.52
CA ALA A 144 17.85 -9.16 2.03
C ALA A 144 18.41 -9.72 0.71
N VAL A 145 18.54 -11.04 0.60
CA VAL A 145 19.00 -11.74 -0.61
C VAL A 145 17.96 -11.61 -1.72
N PHE A 146 16.68 -11.88 -1.41
CA PHE A 146 15.56 -11.67 -2.33
C PHE A 146 15.60 -10.25 -2.92
N SER A 147 15.78 -9.22 -2.09
CA SER A 147 15.76 -7.82 -2.55
C SER A 147 16.88 -7.55 -3.55
N LYS A 148 18.10 -8.05 -3.30
CA LYS A 148 19.24 -7.93 -4.22
C LYS A 148 19.00 -8.70 -5.53
N LEU A 149 18.53 -9.96 -5.43
CA LEU A 149 18.26 -10.79 -6.61
C LEU A 149 17.11 -10.23 -7.47
N CYS A 150 16.01 -9.81 -6.84
CA CYS A 150 14.88 -9.19 -7.52
C CYS A 150 15.31 -7.93 -8.28
N ALA A 151 16.09 -7.05 -7.64
CA ALA A 151 16.61 -5.85 -8.27
C ALA A 151 17.52 -6.19 -9.48
N SER A 152 18.46 -7.13 -9.29
CA SER A 152 19.38 -7.59 -10.34
C SER A 152 18.66 -8.22 -11.53
N LEU A 153 17.70 -9.12 -11.29
CA LEU A 153 16.93 -9.75 -12.38
C LEU A 153 16.06 -8.75 -13.12
N ARG A 154 15.57 -7.69 -12.45
CA ARG A 154 14.81 -6.61 -13.09
C ARG A 154 15.71 -5.71 -13.93
N SER A 155 16.84 -5.26 -13.40
CA SER A 155 17.78 -4.39 -14.12
C SER A 155 18.41 -5.07 -15.33
N THR A 156 18.73 -6.37 -15.21
CA THR A 156 19.27 -7.19 -16.32
C THR A 156 18.19 -7.77 -17.24
N ARG A 157 16.91 -7.42 -17.03
CA ARG A 157 15.75 -7.94 -17.79
C ARG A 157 15.61 -9.47 -17.81
N LYS A 158 16.19 -10.16 -16.82
CA LYS A 158 16.12 -11.62 -16.65
C LYS A 158 14.87 -12.09 -15.90
N CYS A 159 14.17 -11.20 -15.20
CA CYS A 159 12.87 -11.51 -14.61
C CYS A 159 11.77 -11.47 -15.69
N ILE A 160 11.59 -12.59 -16.41
CA ILE A 160 10.58 -12.70 -17.47
C ILE A 160 9.18 -12.26 -17.01
N PRO A 161 8.67 -12.68 -15.83
CA PRO A 161 7.37 -12.21 -15.36
C PRO A 161 7.29 -10.70 -15.14
N PHE A 162 8.39 -10.03 -14.80
CA PHE A 162 8.41 -8.57 -14.63
C PHE A 162 8.51 -7.84 -15.96
N VAL A 163 9.29 -8.37 -16.91
CA VAL A 163 9.48 -7.72 -18.22
C VAL A 163 8.20 -7.79 -19.04
N ARG A 164 7.50 -8.93 -19.00
CA ARG A 164 6.25 -9.16 -19.74
C ARG A 164 5.17 -8.16 -19.32
N ASP A 165 4.45 -7.62 -20.29
CA ASP A 165 3.22 -6.86 -20.04
C ASP A 165 2.01 -7.79 -20.04
N SER A 166 0.95 -7.40 -19.34
CA SER A 166 -0.25 -8.23 -19.19
C SER A 166 -1.52 -7.38 -19.12
N PRO A 167 -1.89 -6.70 -20.22
CA PRO A 167 -3.05 -5.81 -20.24
C PRO A 167 -4.34 -6.53 -19.81
N GLY A 168 -4.50 -7.80 -20.20
CA GLY A 168 -5.64 -8.62 -19.77
C GLY A 168 -5.69 -8.78 -18.25
N LEU A 169 -4.56 -9.10 -17.60
CA LEU A 169 -4.52 -9.25 -16.14
C LEU A 169 -4.72 -7.92 -15.42
N GLN A 170 -4.17 -6.82 -15.95
CA GLN A 170 -4.39 -5.46 -15.42
C GLN A 170 -5.88 -5.09 -15.42
N LEU A 171 -6.59 -5.36 -16.53
CA LEU A 171 -8.03 -5.13 -16.61
C LEU A 171 -8.80 -5.98 -15.61
N ARG A 172 -8.42 -7.25 -15.44
CA ARG A 172 -9.07 -8.16 -14.47
C ARG A 172 -8.93 -7.65 -13.04
N VAL A 173 -7.75 -7.16 -12.64
CA VAL A 173 -7.54 -6.57 -11.30
C VAL A 173 -8.43 -5.34 -11.06
N LEU A 174 -8.68 -4.53 -12.10
CA LEU A 174 -9.55 -3.36 -11.98
C LEU A 174 -11.05 -3.70 -11.98
N GLN A 175 -11.42 -4.84 -12.56
CA GLN A 175 -12.82 -5.26 -12.68
C GLN A 175 -13.34 -6.00 -11.45
N ASP A 176 -12.52 -6.89 -10.88
CA ASP A 176 -12.91 -7.74 -9.77
C ASP A 176 -11.89 -7.61 -8.63
N PRO A 177 -12.32 -7.25 -7.41
CA PRO A 177 -11.44 -7.24 -6.25
C PRO A 177 -10.82 -8.62 -6.03
N LEU A 178 -9.49 -8.69 -6.04
CA LEU A 178 -8.72 -9.91 -5.79
C LEU A 178 -7.88 -9.71 -4.52
N HIS A 179 -7.90 -10.70 -3.63
CA HIS A 179 -6.88 -10.76 -2.58
C HIS A 179 -5.52 -11.08 -3.21
N VAL A 180 -4.45 -10.66 -2.53
CA VAL A 180 -3.08 -10.88 -3.01
C VAL A 180 -2.81 -12.33 -3.41
N SER A 181 -3.31 -13.31 -2.64
CA SER A 181 -3.11 -14.73 -2.95
C SER A 181 -3.79 -15.16 -4.25
N GLU A 182 -4.97 -14.59 -4.54
CA GLU A 182 -5.71 -14.87 -5.78
C GLU A 182 -4.99 -14.23 -6.96
N LEU A 183 -4.51 -12.99 -6.80
CA LEU A 183 -3.70 -12.32 -7.82
C LEU A 183 -2.39 -13.07 -8.10
N VAL A 184 -1.70 -13.55 -7.06
CA VAL A 184 -0.49 -14.38 -7.20
C VAL A 184 -0.79 -15.64 -8.01
N GLU A 185 -1.87 -16.35 -7.70
CA GLU A 185 -2.21 -17.58 -8.39
C GLU A 185 -2.66 -17.35 -9.84
N MET A 186 -3.48 -16.32 -10.08
CA MET A 186 -3.88 -15.90 -11.42
C MET A 186 -2.68 -15.50 -12.27
N SER A 187 -1.70 -14.82 -11.67
CA SER A 187 -0.49 -14.40 -12.36
C SER A 187 0.44 -15.57 -12.69
N ARG A 188 0.50 -16.61 -11.85
CA ARG A 188 1.25 -17.86 -12.14
C ARG A 188 0.68 -18.58 -13.35
N ARG A 189 -0.65 -18.67 -13.41
CA ARG A 189 -1.39 -19.39 -14.46
C ARG A 189 -1.85 -18.48 -15.60
N HIS A 190 -1.33 -17.26 -15.68
CA HIS A 190 -1.80 -16.30 -16.67
C HIS A 190 -1.50 -16.82 -18.07
N VAL A 191 -2.51 -16.79 -18.94
CA VAL A 191 -2.45 -17.20 -20.33
C VAL A 191 -2.93 -16.03 -21.17
N GLU A 192 -2.20 -15.73 -22.24
CA GLU A 192 -2.53 -14.69 -23.21
C GLU A 192 -2.38 -15.30 -24.61
N ASP A 193 -3.41 -15.15 -25.45
CA ASP A 193 -3.49 -15.77 -26.79
C ASP A 193 -3.15 -17.27 -26.83
N GLY A 194 -3.62 -18.01 -25.82
CA GLY A 194 -3.40 -19.45 -25.70
C GLY A 194 -2.00 -19.87 -25.23
N ARG A 195 -1.12 -18.91 -24.88
CA ARG A 195 0.25 -19.18 -24.41
C ARG A 195 0.40 -18.87 -22.93
N ALA A 196 1.13 -19.73 -22.22
CA ALA A 196 1.49 -19.49 -20.83
C ALA A 196 2.36 -18.24 -20.70
N CYS A 197 1.82 -17.23 -20.03
CA CYS A 197 2.38 -15.89 -19.89
C CYS A 197 2.44 -15.48 -18.41
N PRO A 198 3.16 -16.24 -17.55
CA PRO A 198 3.28 -15.89 -16.14
C PRO A 198 3.79 -14.47 -15.97
N THR A 199 3.15 -13.70 -15.11
CA THR A 199 3.43 -12.26 -14.95
C THR A 199 3.71 -11.92 -13.49
N CYS A 200 4.50 -10.88 -13.24
CA CYS A 200 4.83 -10.43 -11.89
C CYS A 200 3.59 -9.80 -11.23
N PRO A 201 3.01 -10.42 -10.19
CA PRO A 201 1.78 -9.91 -9.55
C PRO A 201 1.99 -8.52 -8.96
N TRP A 202 3.16 -8.30 -8.34
CA TRP A 202 3.52 -7.02 -7.74
C TRP A 202 3.63 -5.90 -8.78
N LYS A 203 4.16 -6.18 -9.98
CA LYS A 203 4.19 -5.20 -11.08
C LYS A 203 2.78 -4.82 -11.49
N VAL A 204 1.91 -5.81 -11.69
CA VAL A 204 0.53 -5.59 -12.13
C VAL A 204 -0.23 -4.76 -11.10
N ALA A 205 -0.22 -5.19 -9.83
CA ALA A 205 -0.89 -4.45 -8.76
C ALA A 205 -0.39 -3.00 -8.69
N ARG A 206 0.93 -2.81 -8.69
CA ARG A 206 1.53 -1.48 -8.60
C ARG A 206 1.22 -0.59 -9.82
N SER A 207 1.16 -1.14 -11.03
CA SER A 207 0.91 -0.36 -12.25
C SER A 207 -0.55 0.09 -12.39
N VAL A 208 -1.50 -0.62 -11.78
CA VAL A 208 -2.93 -0.25 -11.83
C VAL A 208 -3.44 0.44 -10.57
N ALA A 209 -2.65 0.50 -9.50
CA ALA A 209 -3.08 1.04 -8.20
C ALA A 209 -3.64 2.48 -8.29
N GLY A 210 -3.01 3.40 -9.03
CA GLY A 210 -3.55 4.76 -9.22
C GLY A 210 -4.78 4.87 -10.10
N ARG A 211 -5.22 3.76 -10.70
CA ARG A 211 -6.49 3.66 -11.46
C ARG A 211 -7.60 3.01 -10.63
N ALA A 212 -7.27 2.42 -9.49
CA ALA A 212 -8.25 1.80 -8.61
C ALA A 212 -8.92 2.84 -7.69
N ASP A 213 -10.15 2.54 -7.27
CA ASP A 213 -10.85 3.32 -6.25
C ASP A 213 -10.17 3.12 -4.88
N ILE A 214 -9.72 1.89 -4.59
CA ILE A 214 -9.08 1.50 -3.33
C ILE A 214 -7.72 0.84 -3.58
N VAL A 215 -6.69 1.31 -2.88
CA VAL A 215 -5.40 0.65 -2.72
C VAL A 215 -5.30 0.11 -1.30
N LEU A 216 -5.32 -1.22 -1.19
CA LEU A 216 -5.17 -1.95 0.07
C LEU A 216 -3.72 -2.39 0.22
N CYS A 217 -3.03 -1.87 1.22
CA CYS A 217 -1.60 -2.13 1.39
C CYS A 217 -1.12 -2.03 2.84
N ASP A 218 0.15 -2.36 3.07
CA ASP A 218 0.78 -2.23 4.39
C ASP A 218 1.09 -0.76 4.75
N TYR A 219 1.21 -0.48 6.06
CA TYR A 219 1.57 0.84 6.60
C TYR A 219 2.81 1.47 5.95
N ASN A 220 3.79 0.65 5.56
CA ASN A 220 5.06 1.12 5.03
C ASN A 220 4.91 1.96 3.74
N HIS A 221 3.85 1.75 2.95
CA HIS A 221 3.63 2.49 1.70
C HIS A 221 3.33 3.98 1.89
N LEU A 222 2.91 4.40 3.08
CA LEU A 222 2.68 5.83 3.39
C LEU A 222 3.52 6.34 4.56
N PHE A 223 3.87 5.47 5.52
CA PHE A 223 4.56 5.90 6.73
C PHE A 223 6.09 5.74 6.71
N HIS A 224 6.65 5.01 5.74
CA HIS A 224 8.09 4.94 5.56
C HIS A 224 8.50 5.82 4.36
N GLU A 225 9.16 6.95 4.62
CA GLU A 225 9.47 8.00 3.63
C GLU A 225 10.02 7.49 2.29
N ARG A 226 11.14 6.77 2.31
CA ARG A 226 11.74 6.20 1.07
C ARG A 226 10.82 5.24 0.32
N VAL A 227 9.96 4.51 1.04
CA VAL A 227 9.02 3.57 0.43
C VAL A 227 7.84 4.35 -0.15
N ARG A 228 7.36 5.39 0.55
CA ARG A 228 6.28 6.26 0.13
C ARG A 228 6.60 6.96 -1.18
N GLU A 229 7.74 7.64 -1.29
CA GLU A 229 8.13 8.37 -2.50
C GLU A 229 8.09 7.46 -3.72
N VAL A 230 8.82 6.35 -3.65
CA VAL A 230 8.90 5.36 -4.72
C VAL A 230 7.52 4.77 -5.02
N SER A 231 6.73 4.45 -3.98
CA SER A 231 5.40 3.84 -4.15
C SER A 231 4.44 4.79 -4.84
N LEU A 232 4.28 6.01 -4.33
CA LEU A 232 3.34 7.00 -4.84
C LEU A 232 3.69 7.48 -6.25
N GLU A 233 4.98 7.72 -6.53
CA GLU A 233 5.46 8.10 -7.86
C GLU A 233 5.06 7.05 -8.89
N ALA A 234 5.35 5.78 -8.63
CA ALA A 234 5.03 4.70 -9.56
C ALA A 234 3.54 4.39 -9.68
N MET A 235 2.73 4.77 -8.68
CA MET A 235 1.28 4.67 -8.75
C MET A 235 0.65 5.88 -9.43
N GLY A 236 1.39 6.99 -9.59
CA GLY A 236 0.86 8.25 -10.11
C GLY A 236 -0.18 8.89 -9.17
N VAL A 237 0.01 8.74 -7.85
CA VAL A 237 -0.90 9.29 -6.83
C VAL A 237 -0.16 10.33 -5.99
N THR A 238 -0.81 11.47 -5.74
CA THR A 238 -0.28 12.51 -4.83
C THR A 238 -0.87 12.37 -3.44
N LEU A 239 -0.18 12.87 -2.41
CA LEU A 239 -0.72 12.84 -1.04
C LEU A 239 -2.03 13.64 -0.89
N ASP A 240 -2.19 14.72 -1.66
CA ASP A 240 -3.37 15.58 -1.61
C ASP A 240 -4.62 14.92 -2.21
N ASP A 241 -4.44 13.83 -2.95
CA ASP A 241 -5.53 13.07 -3.59
C ASP A 241 -5.85 11.76 -2.82
N ILE A 242 -5.37 11.60 -1.58
CA ILE A 242 -5.58 10.38 -0.80
C ILE A 242 -6.61 10.57 0.31
N ILE A 243 -7.59 9.66 0.35
CA ILE A 243 -8.38 9.39 1.57
C ILE A 243 -7.70 8.24 2.31
N LEU A 244 -7.24 8.49 3.54
CA LEU A 244 -6.49 7.50 4.32
C LEU A 244 -7.38 6.81 5.36
N ILE A 245 -7.44 5.48 5.30
CA ILE A 245 -8.02 4.63 6.34
C ILE A 245 -6.90 3.80 6.95
N VAL A 246 -6.74 3.87 8.27
CA VAL A 246 -5.78 3.02 9.02
C VAL A 246 -6.57 2.09 9.94
N ASP A 247 -6.56 0.80 9.61
CA ASP A 247 -7.15 -0.23 10.46
C ASP A 247 -6.14 -0.70 11.53
N GLU A 248 -6.64 -1.07 12.71
CA GLU A 248 -5.81 -1.45 13.87
C GLU A 248 -4.63 -0.49 14.14
N ALA A 249 -4.92 0.82 14.07
CA ALA A 249 -3.96 1.91 14.24
C ALA A 249 -3.22 1.89 15.60
N HIS A 250 -3.64 1.08 16.57
CA HIS A 250 -2.91 0.85 17.82
C HIS A 250 -1.48 0.31 17.57
N ASN A 251 -1.26 -0.41 16.46
CA ASN A 251 0.07 -0.90 16.08
C ASN A 251 0.93 0.14 15.34
N LEU A 252 0.33 1.25 14.91
CA LEU A 252 0.97 2.21 14.02
C LEU A 252 2.18 2.91 14.68
N PRO A 253 2.13 3.40 15.93
CA PRO A 253 3.28 4.09 16.54
C PRO A 253 4.54 3.22 16.56
N ASP A 254 4.43 1.97 17.02
CA ASP A 254 5.56 1.04 17.05
C ASP A 254 6.03 0.62 15.67
N ARG A 255 5.14 0.61 14.66
CA ARG A 255 5.50 0.35 13.27
C ARG A 255 6.34 1.50 12.71
N ILE A 256 5.91 2.74 12.91
CA ILE A 256 6.62 3.95 12.46
C ILE A 256 7.99 4.03 13.12
N ARG A 257 8.04 3.86 14.45
CA ARG A 257 9.30 3.90 15.22
C ARG A 257 10.32 2.88 14.70
N ARG A 258 9.88 1.66 14.41
CA ARG A 258 10.76 0.62 13.83
C ARG A 258 11.26 0.96 12.42
N GLY A 259 10.45 1.61 11.59
CA GLY A 259 10.87 2.08 10.27
C GLY A 259 11.96 3.17 10.33
N MET A 260 11.92 4.00 11.38
CA MET A 260 12.93 5.05 11.63
C MET A 260 14.19 4.51 12.32
N GLN A 261 14.10 3.36 12.99
CA GLN A 261 15.23 2.78 13.70
C GLN A 261 16.31 2.27 12.72
N ARG A 262 17.58 2.45 13.10
CA ARG A 262 18.74 1.81 12.49
C ARG A 262 19.48 1.06 13.59
N THR A 263 19.85 -0.19 13.33
CA THR A 263 20.56 -1.04 14.29
C THR A 263 21.93 -1.36 13.75
N LEU A 264 22.97 -1.02 14.53
CA LEU A 264 24.35 -1.40 14.27
C LEU A 264 24.68 -2.62 15.11
N THR A 265 25.17 -3.68 14.49
CA THR A 265 25.64 -4.89 15.17
C THR A 265 27.12 -5.12 14.86
N THR A 266 27.82 -5.84 15.73
CA THR A 266 29.23 -6.19 15.52
C THR A 266 29.43 -6.96 14.22
N THR A 267 28.47 -7.82 13.86
CA THR A 267 28.46 -8.54 12.57
C THR A 267 28.40 -7.57 11.40
N LEU A 268 27.51 -6.57 11.44
CA LEU A 268 27.38 -5.59 10.37
C LEU A 268 28.66 -4.76 10.20
N VAL A 269 29.34 -4.40 11.29
CA VAL A 269 30.63 -3.69 11.24
C VAL A 269 31.73 -4.59 10.66
N ARG A 270 31.77 -5.86 11.05
CA ARG A 270 32.72 -6.84 10.50
C ARG A 270 32.51 -7.04 9.00
N ASP A 271 31.26 -7.23 8.57
CA ASP A 271 30.92 -7.46 7.17
C ASP A 271 31.22 -6.23 6.32
N ALA A 272 30.90 -5.02 6.82
CA ALA A 272 31.26 -3.76 6.16
C ALA A 272 32.78 -3.62 6.00
N ARG A 273 33.58 -4.06 6.97
CA ARG A 273 35.05 -4.05 6.84
C ARG A 273 35.52 -4.98 5.73
N LEU A 274 34.93 -6.17 5.61
CA LEU A 274 35.26 -7.12 4.55
C LEU A 274 34.85 -6.59 3.17
N GLU A 275 33.65 -6.00 3.06
CA GLU A 275 33.16 -5.40 1.80
C GLU A 275 34.05 -4.24 1.35
N VAL A 276 34.55 -3.41 2.27
CA VAL A 276 35.52 -2.35 1.97
C VAL A 276 36.88 -2.92 1.52
N GLN A 277 37.34 -4.02 2.13
CA GLN A 277 38.58 -4.67 1.71
C GLN A 277 38.47 -5.24 0.29
N GLU A 278 37.39 -5.96 0.00
CA GLU A 278 37.12 -6.52 -1.32
C GLU A 278 37.01 -5.41 -2.38
N HIS A 279 36.28 -4.33 -2.08
CA HIS A 279 36.16 -3.20 -3.00
C HIS A 279 37.52 -2.53 -3.28
N ARG A 280 38.40 -2.41 -2.28
CA ARG A 280 39.76 -1.87 -2.47
C ARG A 280 40.59 -2.76 -3.38
N GLU A 281 40.53 -4.06 -3.21
CA GLU A 281 41.26 -5.03 -4.04
C GLU A 281 40.79 -4.97 -5.50
N GLN A 282 39.47 -4.98 -5.73
CA GLN A 282 38.89 -4.84 -7.07
C GLN A 282 39.28 -3.52 -7.74
N THR A 283 39.17 -2.41 -7.01
CA THR A 283 39.56 -1.07 -7.52
C THR A 283 41.04 -1.02 -7.91
N GLN A 284 41.92 -1.61 -7.09
CA GLN A 284 43.35 -1.69 -7.39
C GLN A 284 43.63 -2.54 -8.63
N GLN A 285 42.93 -3.66 -8.80
CA GLN A 285 43.05 -4.50 -10.00
C GLN A 285 42.56 -3.79 -11.26
N GLU A 286 41.45 -3.07 -11.20
CA GLU A 286 40.95 -2.26 -12.33
C GLU A 286 41.93 -1.14 -12.69
N GLN A 287 42.46 -0.42 -11.71
CA GLN A 287 43.47 0.62 -11.94
C GLN A 287 44.75 0.04 -12.55
N ALA A 288 45.20 -1.13 -12.07
CA ALA A 288 46.36 -1.81 -12.64
C ALA A 288 46.11 -2.21 -14.10
N ARG A 289 44.94 -2.77 -14.42
CA ARG A 289 44.53 -3.13 -15.79
C ARG A 289 44.51 -1.92 -16.72
N GLN A 290 43.84 -0.83 -16.32
CA GLN A 290 43.77 0.40 -17.10
C GLN A 290 45.16 0.99 -17.38
N ARG A 291 46.09 0.88 -16.43
CA ARG A 291 47.46 1.35 -16.59
C ARG A 291 48.24 0.50 -17.60
N THR A 292 48.12 -0.84 -17.53
CA THR A 292 48.70 -1.73 -18.55
C THR A 292 48.11 -1.52 -19.94
N ASP A 293 46.82 -1.22 -20.07
CA ASP A 293 46.18 -0.96 -21.37
C ASP A 293 46.69 0.34 -21.99
N LEU A 294 46.86 1.40 -21.19
CA LEU A 294 47.46 2.68 -21.63
C LEU A 294 48.93 2.52 -22.04
N ASP A 295 49.71 1.76 -21.29
CA ASP A 295 51.11 1.49 -21.61
C ASP A 295 51.24 0.65 -22.90
N ALA A 296 50.30 -0.28 -23.15
CA ALA A 296 50.25 -1.08 -24.37
C ALA A 296 49.83 -0.27 -25.61
N GLU A 297 48.87 0.66 -25.49
CA GLU A 297 48.51 1.58 -26.57
C GLU A 297 49.67 2.52 -26.94
N GLN A 298 50.41 3.02 -25.95
CA GLN A 298 51.57 3.89 -26.22
C GLN A 298 52.72 3.14 -26.92
N ALA A 299 52.90 1.85 -26.65
CA ALA A 299 53.91 1.01 -27.30
C ALA A 299 53.56 0.63 -28.75
N LEU A 300 52.29 0.77 -29.17
CA LEU A 300 51.83 0.48 -30.54
C LEU A 300 51.90 1.71 -31.47
N VAL A 301 52.09 2.92 -30.92
CA VAL A 301 52.11 4.20 -31.65
C VAL A 301 53.52 4.78 -31.81
N GLY A 302 54.54 4.17 -31.16
CA GLY A 302 55.96 4.53 -31.29
C GLY A 302 56.73 3.56 -32.19
#